data_AF-A0A937VQ46-F1
#
_entry.id   AF-A0A937VQ46-F1
#
_cell.length_a   1.000
_cell.length_b   1.000
_cell.length_c   1.000
_cell.angle_alpha   90.00
_cell.angle_beta   90.00
_cell.angle_gamma   90.00
#
_symmetry.space_group_name_H-M   'P 1'
#
loop_
_entity.id
_entity.type
_entity.pdbx_description
1 polymer ?
#
loop_
_entity_poly.entity_id
_entity_poly.type
_entity_poly.pdbx_seq_one_letter_code
_entity_poly.pdbx_strand_id
1 'polypeptide(L)'
;MPKLDGIAMTDILGHKLHEWTQGKSITDARMSIYYKVRDIPYAVMPDFNGPEQYVDMLRLNRGSCTPKHLLLCKMYQRLGLEVLYAIYPFRWDAFEAIYPPRLRQLARAMPVSHHLACKVDINGNLILVDATLDSG
;
A
#
# COMPACT_ATOMS: atom_id res chain seq x y z
N MET A 1 5.62 -7.37 20.74
CA MET A 1 4.29 -7.98 20.54
C MET A 1 4.49 -9.42 20.07
N PRO A 2 3.67 -10.39 20.51
CA PRO A 2 3.77 -11.77 20.02
C PRO A 2 3.46 -11.84 18.51
N LYS A 3 4.23 -12.63 17.76
CA LYS A 3 3.97 -12.90 16.34
C LYS A 3 2.68 -13.71 16.21
N LEU A 4 1.87 -13.38 15.20
CA LEU A 4 0.71 -14.19 14.86
C LEU A 4 1.14 -15.50 14.18
N ASP A 5 0.33 -16.53 14.33
CA ASP A 5 0.40 -17.68 13.45
C ASP A 5 -0.29 -17.40 12.09
N GLY A 6 -0.01 -18.25 11.10
CA GLY A 6 -0.51 -18.09 9.73
C GLY A 6 -2.05 -18.09 9.60
N ILE A 7 -2.75 -18.69 10.56
CA ILE A 7 -4.22 -18.78 10.56
C ILE A 7 -4.82 -17.44 10.97
N ALA A 8 -4.34 -16.84 12.08
CA ALA A 8 -4.81 -15.53 12.54
C ALA A 8 -4.54 -14.40 11.53
N MET A 9 -3.44 -14.48 10.77
CA MET A 9 -3.15 -13.54 9.70
C MET A 9 -4.11 -13.66 8.51
N THR A 10 -4.40 -14.91 8.11
CA THR A 10 -5.32 -15.20 7.01
C THR A 10 -6.73 -14.72 7.34
N ASP A 11 -7.12 -14.83 8.60
CA ASP A 11 -8.42 -14.42 9.14
C ASP A 11 -8.60 -12.89 9.11
N ILE A 12 -7.64 -12.10 9.62
CA ILE A 12 -7.69 -10.63 9.55
C ILE A 12 -7.79 -10.14 8.11
N LEU A 13 -6.98 -10.70 7.22
CA LEU A 13 -6.98 -10.31 5.81
C LEU A 13 -8.29 -10.68 5.12
N GLY A 14 -8.86 -11.86 5.44
CA GLY A 14 -10.15 -12.32 4.94
C GLY A 14 -11.29 -11.41 5.39
N HIS A 15 -11.34 -11.07 6.68
CA HIS A 15 -12.33 -10.15 7.24
C HIS A 15 -12.25 -8.77 6.56
N LYS A 16 -11.06 -8.19 6.43
CA LYS A 16 -10.89 -6.88 5.79
C LYS A 16 -11.23 -6.92 4.31
N LEU A 17 -10.86 -7.98 3.61
CA LEU A 17 -11.26 -8.15 2.21
C LEU A 17 -12.78 -8.18 2.07
N HIS A 18 -13.47 -8.98 2.88
CA HIS A 18 -14.94 -9.04 2.89
C HIS A 18 -15.56 -7.68 3.20
N GLU A 19 -15.16 -7.05 4.31
CA GLU A 19 -15.62 -5.71 4.74
C GLU A 19 -15.46 -4.67 3.62
N TRP A 20 -14.34 -4.70 2.90
CA TRP A 20 -14.04 -3.70 1.87
C TRP A 20 -14.69 -4.00 0.52
N THR A 21 -15.20 -5.20 0.27
CA THR A 21 -15.65 -5.63 -1.07
C THR A 21 -17.09 -6.14 -1.13
N GLN A 22 -17.73 -6.41 0.01
CA GLN A 22 -19.08 -6.96 0.07
C GLN A 22 -20.08 -6.13 -0.75
N GLY A 23 -20.81 -6.80 -1.64
CA GLY A 23 -21.84 -6.19 -2.49
C GLY A 23 -21.32 -5.32 -3.64
N LYS A 24 -20.00 -5.25 -3.86
CA LYS A 24 -19.40 -4.42 -4.91
C LYS A 24 -19.17 -5.21 -6.20
N SER A 25 -19.24 -4.51 -7.34
CA SER A 25 -18.71 -5.03 -8.59
C SER A 25 -17.21 -5.27 -8.49
N ILE A 26 -16.62 -6.05 -9.40
CA ILE A 26 -15.18 -6.30 -9.38
C ILE A 26 -14.37 -5.01 -9.52
N THR A 27 -14.84 -4.05 -10.35
CA THR A 27 -14.20 -2.75 -10.53
C THR A 27 -14.28 -1.93 -9.24
N ASP A 28 -15.46 -1.85 -8.62
CA ASP A 28 -15.65 -1.08 -7.39
C ASP A 28 -14.91 -1.71 -6.21
N ALA A 29 -14.78 -3.04 -6.16
CA ALA A 29 -14.00 -3.74 -5.17
C ALA A 29 -12.50 -3.37 -5.26
N ARG A 30 -11.94 -3.33 -6.48
CA ARG A 30 -10.55 -2.91 -6.72
C ARG A 30 -10.29 -1.48 -6.27
N MET A 31 -11.18 -0.56 -6.65
CA MET A 31 -11.10 0.85 -6.26
C MET A 31 -11.25 1.01 -4.75
N SER A 32 -12.20 0.29 -4.14
CA SER A 32 -12.40 0.33 -2.70
C SER A 32 -11.17 -0.14 -1.93
N ILE A 33 -10.52 -1.22 -2.36
CA ILE A 33 -9.27 -1.69 -1.75
C ILE A 33 -8.16 -0.64 -1.90
N TYR A 34 -8.00 -0.09 -3.12
CA TYR A 34 -7.00 0.95 -3.37
C TYR A 34 -7.15 2.11 -2.40
N TYR A 35 -8.35 2.70 -2.31
CA TYR A 35 -8.59 3.84 -1.43
C TYR A 35 -8.42 3.46 0.04
N LYS A 36 -8.92 2.30 0.49
CA LYS A 36 -8.75 1.86 1.88
C LYS A 36 -7.29 1.68 2.27
N VAL A 37 -6.44 1.18 1.38
CA VAL A 37 -4.99 1.04 1.65
C VAL A 37 -4.26 2.37 1.56
N ARG A 38 -4.56 3.17 0.53
CA ARG A 38 -4.00 4.51 0.32
C ARG A 38 -4.26 5.41 1.54
N ASP A 39 -5.47 5.35 2.09
CA ASP A 39 -5.93 6.24 3.15
C ASP A 39 -5.53 5.79 4.56
N ILE A 40 -4.82 4.65 4.71
CA ILE A 40 -4.15 4.32 5.98
C ILE A 40 -3.09 5.41 6.24
N PRO A 41 -3.12 6.12 7.38
CA PRO A 41 -2.17 7.20 7.64
C PRO A 41 -0.70 6.80 7.46
N TYR A 42 0.06 7.61 6.74
CA TYR A 42 1.49 7.37 6.58
C TYR A 42 2.23 7.52 7.92
N ALA A 43 3.01 6.51 8.30
CA ALA A 43 3.88 6.56 9.47
C ALA A 43 5.18 5.78 9.24
N VAL A 44 6.32 6.37 9.60
CA VAL A 44 7.59 5.63 9.65
C VAL A 44 7.57 4.73 10.88
N MET A 45 7.75 3.43 10.68
CA MET A 45 7.71 2.42 11.74
C MET A 45 9.04 1.65 11.73
N PRO A 46 10.07 2.08 12.48
CA PRO A 46 11.42 1.49 12.42
C PRO A 46 11.47 0.01 12.79
N ASP A 47 10.56 -0.44 13.67
CA ASP A 47 10.51 -1.82 14.16
C ASP A 47 9.83 -2.80 13.18
N PHE A 48 9.36 -2.30 12.04
CA PHE A 48 8.55 -3.02 11.09
C PHE A 48 9.45 -3.38 9.90
N ASN A 49 10.13 -4.53 10.00
CA ASN A 49 11.06 -5.03 8.96
C ASN A 49 10.72 -6.44 8.40
N GLY A 50 9.62 -7.07 8.84
CA GLY A 50 9.18 -8.39 8.35
C GLY A 50 8.19 -8.39 7.16
N PRO A 51 7.98 -9.52 6.47
CA PRO A 51 7.06 -9.63 5.34
C PRO A 51 5.57 -9.52 5.71
N GLU A 52 5.22 -9.60 7.01
CA GLU A 52 3.84 -9.65 7.52
C GLU A 52 3.40 -8.33 8.19
N GLN A 53 4.24 -7.30 8.15
CA GLN A 53 4.00 -5.99 8.78
C GLN A 53 2.68 -5.34 8.39
N TYR A 54 2.11 -5.68 7.23
CA TYR A 54 0.82 -5.15 6.81
C TYR A 54 -0.31 -5.53 7.78
N VAL A 55 -0.18 -6.64 8.52
CA VAL A 55 -1.15 -7.03 9.54
C VAL A 55 -1.06 -6.11 10.75
N ASP A 56 0.15 -5.79 11.19
CA ASP A 56 0.36 -4.84 12.29
C ASP A 56 -0.03 -3.41 11.87
N MET A 57 0.20 -3.03 10.61
CA MET A 57 -0.30 -1.79 10.02
C MET A 57 -1.84 -1.72 10.08
N LEU A 58 -2.55 -2.80 9.74
CA LEU A 58 -4.01 -2.87 9.85
C LEU A 58 -4.49 -2.72 11.30
N ARG A 59 -3.76 -3.26 12.27
CA ARG A 59 -4.08 -3.15 13.70
C ARG A 59 -3.84 -1.75 14.25
N LEU A 60 -2.71 -1.14 13.88
CA LEU A 60 -2.32 0.19 14.36
C LEU A 60 -2.95 1.33 13.57
N ASN A 61 -3.59 1.02 12.44
CA ASN A 61 -4.16 1.97 11.50
C ASN A 61 -3.15 3.05 11.06
N ARG A 62 -1.91 2.63 10.79
CA ARG A 62 -0.86 3.50 10.24
C ARG A 62 0.28 2.65 9.68
N GLY A 63 0.97 3.15 8.65
CA GLY A 63 2.19 2.50 8.18
C GLY A 63 2.87 3.18 7.00
N SER A 64 4.05 2.69 6.64
CA SER A 64 4.89 3.24 5.57
C SER A 64 4.55 2.63 4.20
N CYS A 65 5.29 3.05 3.17
CA CYS A 65 5.11 2.58 1.80
C CYS A 65 5.13 1.04 1.65
N THR A 66 6.13 0.37 2.23
CA THR A 66 6.32 -1.08 2.05
C THR A 66 5.11 -1.89 2.54
N PRO A 67 4.66 -1.80 3.81
CA PRO A 67 3.51 -2.57 4.29
C PRO A 67 2.20 -2.20 3.56
N LYS A 68 2.04 -0.95 3.11
CA LYS A 68 0.90 -0.55 2.25
C LYS A 68 0.86 -1.36 0.96
N HIS A 69 1.98 -1.44 0.24
CA HIS A 69 2.01 -2.16 -1.04
C HIS A 69 2.00 -3.68 -0.88
N LEU A 70 2.59 -4.21 0.19
CA LEU A 70 2.43 -5.63 0.53
C LEU A 70 0.94 -5.96 0.75
N LEU A 71 0.21 -5.12 1.49
CA LEU A 71 -1.23 -5.29 1.69
C LEU A 71 -2.00 -5.22 0.36
N LEU A 72 -1.75 -4.17 -0.43
CA LEU A 72 -2.44 -3.93 -1.70
C LEU A 72 -2.26 -5.11 -2.66
N CYS A 73 -1.02 -5.54 -2.86
CA CYS A 73 -0.69 -6.66 -3.73
C CYS A 73 -1.39 -7.94 -3.24
N LYS A 74 -1.38 -8.25 -1.93
CA LYS A 74 -2.08 -9.42 -1.38
C LYS A 74 -3.59 -9.36 -1.55
N MET A 75 -4.20 -8.19 -1.36
CA MET A 75 -5.63 -7.99 -1.54
C MET A 75 -6.06 -8.16 -3.01
N TYR A 76 -5.28 -7.61 -3.95
CA TYR A 76 -5.52 -7.79 -5.38
C TYR A 76 -5.33 -9.23 -5.84
N GLN A 77 -4.31 -9.93 -5.35
CA GLN A 77 -4.14 -11.37 -5.60
C GLN A 77 -5.37 -12.17 -5.13
N ARG A 78 -5.94 -11.83 -3.96
CA ARG A 78 -7.17 -12.47 -3.46
C ARG A 78 -8.43 -12.13 -4.25
N LEU A 79 -8.44 -11.00 -4.99
CA LEU A 79 -9.47 -10.70 -5.99
C LEU A 79 -9.26 -11.41 -7.34
N GLY A 80 -8.21 -12.24 -7.46
CA GLY A 80 -7.89 -12.97 -8.69
C GLY A 80 -7.15 -12.13 -9.73
N LEU A 81 -6.55 -11.00 -9.33
CA LEU A 81 -5.72 -10.20 -10.23
C LEU A 81 -4.30 -10.75 -10.29
N GLU A 82 -3.71 -10.70 -11.48
CA GLU A 82 -2.28 -10.89 -11.64
C GLU A 82 -1.54 -9.64 -11.15
N VAL A 83 -0.58 -9.86 -10.26
CA VAL A 83 0.18 -8.79 -9.60
C VAL A 83 1.66 -9.14 -9.55
N LEU A 84 2.49 -8.20 -9.97
CA LEU A 84 3.94 -8.23 -9.82
C LEU A 84 4.37 -7.17 -8.79
N TYR A 85 5.24 -7.55 -7.87
CA TYR A 85 5.93 -6.58 -7.03
C TYR A 85 6.93 -5.79 -7.87
N ALA A 86 6.88 -4.47 -7.80
CA ALA A 86 7.76 -3.60 -8.55
C ALA A 86 8.55 -2.71 -7.59
N ILE A 87 9.88 -2.66 -7.76
CA ILE A 87 10.74 -1.70 -7.09
C ILE A 87 11.23 -0.71 -8.15
N TYR A 88 11.08 0.59 -7.88
CA TYR A 88 11.52 1.63 -8.82
C TYR A 88 12.18 2.81 -8.11
N PRO A 89 13.01 3.61 -8.83
CA PRO A 89 13.60 4.82 -8.29
C PRO A 89 12.52 5.85 -7.95
N PHE A 90 12.50 6.30 -6.70
CA PHE A 90 11.54 7.26 -6.18
C PHE A 90 12.24 8.56 -5.81
N ARG A 91 11.62 9.65 -6.24
CA ARG A 91 12.09 11.01 -6.01
C ARG A 91 11.02 11.77 -5.25
N TRP A 92 11.38 12.23 -4.06
CA TRP A 92 10.48 13.01 -3.22
C TRP A 92 10.03 14.31 -3.91
N ASP A 93 10.92 14.96 -4.67
CA ASP A 93 10.60 16.17 -5.41
C ASP A 93 9.72 15.97 -6.65
N ALA A 94 9.45 14.72 -7.08
CA ALA A 94 8.49 14.45 -8.15
C ALA A 94 7.06 14.91 -7.80
N PHE A 95 6.80 15.12 -6.50
CA PHE A 95 5.52 15.57 -5.97
C PHE A 95 5.59 16.98 -5.38
N GLU A 96 6.55 17.81 -5.80
CA GLU A 96 6.74 19.14 -5.19
C GLU A 96 5.50 20.04 -5.22
N ALA A 97 4.61 19.86 -6.21
CA ALA A 97 3.38 20.62 -6.36
C ALA A 97 2.40 20.43 -5.18
N ILE A 98 2.40 19.24 -4.56
CA ILE A 98 1.53 18.94 -3.41
C ILE A 98 2.16 19.35 -2.07
N TYR A 99 3.44 19.72 -2.05
CA TYR A 99 4.12 20.08 -0.82
C TYR A 99 3.98 21.57 -0.48
N PRO A 100 3.83 21.90 0.82
CA PRO A 100 4.03 23.26 1.30
C PRO A 100 5.36 23.84 0.83
N PRO A 101 5.46 25.14 0.48
CA PRO A 101 6.68 25.72 -0.11
C PRO A 101 7.96 25.42 0.69
N ARG A 102 7.89 25.43 2.02
CA ARG A 102 9.01 25.13 2.92
C ARG A 102 9.57 23.70 2.79
N LEU A 103 8.76 22.74 2.34
CA LEU A 103 9.17 21.34 2.21
C LEU A 103 9.74 21.01 0.82
N ARG A 104 9.49 21.85 -0.19
CA ARG A 104 9.96 21.60 -1.56
C ARG A 104 11.48 21.54 -1.66
N GLN A 105 12.17 22.46 -0.98
CA GLN A 105 13.63 22.45 -0.96
C GLN A 105 14.20 21.21 -0.26
N LEU A 106 13.56 20.77 0.84
CA LEU A 106 13.93 19.53 1.52
C LEU A 106 13.72 18.31 0.61
N ALA A 107 12.58 18.23 -0.09
CA ALA A 107 12.28 17.13 -1.00
C ALA A 107 13.31 17.02 -2.15
N ARG A 108 13.78 18.16 -2.69
CA ARG A 108 14.84 18.20 -3.72
C ARG A 108 16.22 17.77 -3.21
N ALA A 109 16.48 17.97 -1.92
CA ALA A 109 17.73 17.58 -1.27
C ALA A 109 17.76 16.10 -0.87
N MET A 110 16.62 15.41 -0.87
CA MET A 110 16.56 13.99 -0.53
C MET A 110 17.23 13.14 -1.62
N PRO A 111 17.98 12.08 -1.24
CA PRO A 111 18.53 11.16 -2.22
C PRO A 111 17.41 10.40 -2.93
N VAL A 112 17.72 9.94 -4.15
CA VAL A 112 16.87 8.96 -4.85
C VAL A 112 16.74 7.74 -3.96
N SER A 113 15.50 7.40 -3.63
CA SER A 113 15.15 6.23 -2.83
C SER A 113 14.67 5.10 -3.72
N HIS A 114 14.60 3.88 -3.20
CA HIS A 114 13.93 2.77 -3.88
C HIS A 114 12.59 2.53 -3.21
N HIS A 115 11.54 2.42 -4.02
CA HIS A 115 10.17 2.35 -3.53
C HIS A 115 9.45 1.12 -4.07
N LEU A 116 8.72 0.45 -3.19
CA LEU A 116 7.90 -0.71 -3.53
C LEU A 116 6.51 -0.25 -3.98
N ALA A 117 6.05 -0.78 -5.11
CA ALA A 117 4.69 -0.64 -5.61
C ALA A 117 4.18 -1.97 -6.22
N CYS A 118 2.93 -1.97 -6.70
CA CYS A 118 2.35 -3.11 -7.41
C CYS A 118 2.26 -2.79 -8.92
N LYS A 119 2.64 -3.71 -9.80
CA LYS A 119 2.18 -3.73 -11.19
C LYS A 119 1.03 -4.73 -11.30
N VAL A 120 -0.11 -4.29 -11.78
CA VAL A 120 -1.35 -5.07 -11.82
C VAL A 120 -1.78 -5.23 -13.27
N ASP A 121 -2.08 -6.47 -13.69
CA ASP A 121 -2.70 -6.67 -15.00
C ASP A 121 -4.14 -6.17 -14.97
N ILE A 122 -4.41 -5.14 -15.78
CA ILE A 122 -5.74 -4.59 -16.02
C ILE A 122 -5.99 -4.66 -17.53
N ASN A 123 -6.84 -5.62 -17.93
CA ASN A 123 -7.23 -5.84 -19.32
C ASN A 123 -6.04 -6.08 -20.26
N GLY A 124 -5.06 -6.90 -19.84
CA GLY A 124 -3.87 -7.26 -20.60
C GLY A 124 -2.74 -6.23 -20.53
N ASN A 125 -2.85 -5.23 -19.65
CA ASN A 125 -1.86 -4.18 -19.48
C ASN A 125 -1.35 -4.15 -18.04
N LEU A 126 -0.03 -4.22 -17.87
CA LEU A 126 0.60 -4.07 -16.55
C LEU A 126 0.65 -2.60 -16.16
N ILE A 127 -0.26 -2.18 -15.28
CA ILE A 127 -0.37 -0.81 -14.77
C ILE A 127 0.35 -0.69 -13.42
N LEU A 128 1.20 0.33 -13.26
CA LEU A 128 1.81 0.64 -11.97
C LEU A 128 0.76 1.29 -11.05
N VAL A 129 0.53 0.68 -9.89
CA VAL A 129 -0.39 1.15 -8.86
C VAL A 129 0.41 1.46 -7.60
N ASP A 130 0.38 2.73 -7.20
CA ASP A 130 1.07 3.26 -6.03
C ASP A 130 0.07 3.89 -5.05
N ALA A 131 0.08 3.43 -3.80
CA ALA A 131 -0.83 3.84 -2.73
C ALA A 131 -0.11 4.61 -1.60
N THR A 132 1.03 5.23 -1.91
CA THR A 132 1.82 5.98 -0.92
C THR A 132 1.19 7.30 -0.52
N LEU A 133 0.70 8.05 -1.49
CA LEU A 133 0.16 9.39 -1.25
C LEU A 133 -1.29 9.27 -0.78
N ASP A 134 -1.48 9.39 0.53
CA ASP A 134 -2.80 9.61 1.12
C ASP A 134 -3.36 10.98 0.70
N SER A 135 -4.68 11.18 0.83
CA SER A 135 -5.32 12.45 0.42
C SER A 135 -5.11 13.61 1.39
N GLY A 136 -4.52 13.37 2.57
CA GLY A 136 -4.62 14.28 3.71
C GLY A 136 -6.00 14.30 4.34
#